data_AF-I3TG66-F1
#
_entry.id   AF-I3TG66-F1
#
_cell.length_a   1.000
_cell.length_b   1.000
_cell.length_c   1.000
_cell.angle_alpha   90.00
_cell.angle_beta   90.00
_cell.angle_gamma   90.00
#
_symmetry.space_group_name_H-M   'P 1'
#
loop_
_entity.id
_entity.type
_entity.pdbx_description
1 polymer ?
#
loop_
_entity_poly.entity_id
_entity_poly.type
_entity_poly.pdbx_seq_one_letter_code
_entity_poly.pdbx_strand_id
1 'polypeptide(L)'
;MSEQPGIAELLLLDLLSARRSVGLNELSGELGLEGEEVLRLVEKLSRNYIIRLEGGKVSWFNGDNPRAFKPWGWMLQYKVVTGSTMTAARHLNPWSIVVAEYQLAGRGRFGKSWVSSLGGLWVTYKLRVSPRAASISSLAVPLYVIESLEKVSNNTFNVKWPNDITFKGRKVSGVLLEAESIGEDIVLYVGVGINVNNDPPLPTAESLKNVTGELVPRNKVLSVLTSLISRIEHYARRPETIMHKYTSRLETLGRRVEAETEEGTVEGVVEDVDEQGRLVLKTYRGEVRLEPYRARNVRYVD
;
A
#
# COMPACT_ATOMS: atom_id res chain seq x y z
N MET A 1 -8.09 -9.60 16.36
CA MET A 1 -7.83 -10.44 15.16
C MET A 1 -8.72 -9.90 14.04
N SER A 2 -8.19 -9.66 12.83
CA SER A 2 -9.07 -9.34 11.70
C SER A 2 -9.86 -10.58 11.33
N GLU A 3 -11.17 -10.44 11.16
CA GLU A 3 -12.03 -11.51 10.69
C GLU A 3 -11.62 -11.90 9.25
N GLN A 4 -11.47 -13.20 8.98
CA GLN A 4 -11.24 -13.67 7.62
C GLN A 4 -12.52 -13.42 6.80
N PRO A 5 -12.41 -13.00 5.53
CA PRO A 5 -13.58 -12.81 4.69
C PRO A 5 -14.31 -14.14 4.47
N GLY A 6 -15.64 -14.09 4.47
CA GLY A 6 -16.45 -15.25 4.10
C GLY A 6 -16.27 -15.61 2.63
N ILE A 7 -16.41 -16.89 2.29
CA ILE A 7 -16.32 -17.36 0.89
C ILE A 7 -17.33 -16.63 -0.01
N ALA A 8 -18.55 -16.41 0.48
CA ALA A 8 -19.58 -15.68 -0.27
C ALA A 8 -19.16 -14.24 -0.60
N GLU A 9 -18.48 -13.53 0.30
CA GLU A 9 -17.98 -12.17 0.06
C GLU A 9 -16.99 -12.15 -1.11
N LEU A 10 -16.07 -13.12 -1.12
CA LEU A 10 -15.06 -13.25 -2.16
C LEU A 10 -15.68 -13.62 -3.52
N LEU A 11 -16.64 -14.55 -3.53
CA LEU A 11 -17.36 -14.93 -4.75
C LEU A 11 -18.17 -13.76 -5.32
N LEU A 12 -18.87 -13.00 -4.47
CA LEU A 12 -19.60 -11.82 -4.91
C LEU A 12 -18.66 -10.77 -5.50
N LEU A 13 -17.51 -10.50 -4.88
CA LEU A 13 -16.51 -9.58 -5.43
C LEU A 13 -15.96 -10.08 -6.77
N ASP A 14 -15.71 -11.38 -6.94
CA ASP A 14 -15.23 -11.93 -8.22
C ASP A 14 -16.25 -11.70 -9.35
N LEU A 15 -17.52 -12.06 -9.10
CA LEU A 15 -18.64 -11.87 -10.03
C LEU A 15 -18.80 -10.40 -10.42
N LEU A 16 -18.82 -9.49 -9.43
CA LEU A 16 -18.96 -8.06 -9.66
C LEU A 16 -17.71 -7.45 -10.31
N SER A 17 -16.52 -8.01 -10.10
CA SER A 17 -15.29 -7.47 -10.68
C SER A 17 -15.30 -7.55 -12.21
N ALA A 18 -15.88 -8.62 -12.76
CA ALA A 18 -15.83 -8.97 -14.18
C ALA A 18 -17.03 -8.50 -14.99
N ARG A 19 -18.13 -8.09 -14.32
CA ARG A 19 -19.41 -7.75 -14.96
C ARG A 19 -19.79 -6.30 -14.63
N ARG A 20 -20.42 -5.59 -15.58
CA ARG A 20 -20.89 -4.20 -15.35
C ARG A 20 -21.96 -4.14 -14.26
N SER A 21 -22.84 -5.13 -14.23
CA SER A 21 -23.89 -5.32 -13.24
C SER A 21 -24.38 -6.76 -13.28
N VAL A 22 -24.88 -7.30 -12.18
CA VAL A 22 -25.41 -8.67 -12.08
C VAL A 22 -26.80 -8.63 -11.42
N GLY A 23 -27.76 -9.40 -11.93
CA GLY A 23 -29.11 -9.43 -11.35
C GLY A 23 -29.16 -10.17 -10.00
N LEU A 24 -30.07 -9.82 -9.10
CA LEU A 24 -30.20 -10.50 -7.80
C LEU A 24 -30.49 -12.00 -7.93
N ASN A 25 -31.36 -12.41 -8.86
CA ASN A 25 -31.67 -13.83 -9.10
C ASN A 25 -30.45 -14.60 -9.62
N GLU A 26 -29.63 -13.95 -10.46
CA GLU A 26 -28.40 -14.52 -10.99
C GLU A 26 -27.35 -14.67 -9.86
N LEU A 27 -27.20 -13.66 -9.01
CA LEU A 27 -26.33 -13.74 -7.82
C LEU A 27 -26.79 -14.83 -6.84
N SER A 28 -28.10 -14.97 -6.61
CA SER A 28 -28.67 -16.03 -5.78
C SER A 28 -28.30 -17.41 -6.30
N GLY A 29 -28.42 -17.64 -7.62
CA GLY A 29 -28.02 -18.88 -8.26
C GLY A 29 -26.52 -19.16 -8.21
N GLU A 30 -25.68 -18.16 -8.51
CA GLU A 30 -24.21 -18.30 -8.54
C GLU A 30 -23.60 -18.48 -7.15
N LEU A 31 -24.20 -17.86 -6.11
CA LEU A 31 -23.73 -17.95 -4.73
C LEU A 31 -24.37 -19.11 -3.95
N GLY A 32 -25.46 -19.70 -4.46
CA GLY A 32 -26.25 -20.70 -3.74
C GLY A 32 -26.90 -20.13 -2.47
N LEU A 33 -27.29 -18.86 -2.50
CA LEU A 33 -27.86 -18.11 -1.37
C LEU A 33 -29.27 -17.63 -1.69
N GLU A 34 -30.11 -17.50 -0.67
CA GLU A 34 -31.43 -16.88 -0.83
C GLU A 34 -31.31 -15.38 -1.15
N GLY A 35 -32.33 -14.80 -1.78
CA GLY A 35 -32.32 -13.39 -2.18
C GLY A 35 -32.04 -12.42 -1.01
N GLU A 36 -32.58 -12.69 0.18
CA GLU A 36 -32.31 -11.89 1.38
C GLU A 36 -30.85 -11.99 1.86
N GLU A 37 -30.24 -13.17 1.74
CA GLU A 37 -28.84 -13.38 2.09
C GLU A 37 -27.91 -12.64 1.12
N VAL A 38 -28.22 -12.66 -0.17
CA VAL A 38 -27.51 -11.85 -1.18
C VAL A 38 -27.61 -10.37 -0.84
N LEU A 39 -28.79 -9.87 -0.46
CA LEU A 39 -28.96 -8.47 -0.07
C LEU A 39 -28.13 -8.11 1.18
N ARG A 40 -28.13 -8.96 2.22
CA ARG A 40 -27.29 -8.77 3.41
C ARG A 40 -25.80 -8.75 3.05
N LEU A 41 -25.38 -9.60 2.11
CA LEU A 41 -23.99 -9.65 1.64
C LEU A 41 -23.60 -8.38 0.87
N VAL A 42 -24.48 -7.90 -0.02
CA VAL A 42 -24.31 -6.63 -0.75
C VAL A 42 -24.23 -5.45 0.20
N GLU A 43 -25.09 -5.41 1.23
CA GLU A 43 -25.07 -4.36 2.26
C GLU A 43 -23.75 -4.39 3.04
N LYS A 44 -23.29 -5.58 3.44
CA LYS A 44 -22.02 -5.78 4.15
C LYS A 44 -20.84 -5.26 3.31
N LEU A 45 -20.72 -5.67 2.05
CA LEU A 45 -19.64 -5.22 1.17
C LEU A 45 -19.74 -3.72 0.85
N SER A 46 -20.94 -3.16 0.73
CA SER A 46 -21.16 -1.73 0.48
C SER A 46 -20.57 -0.81 1.56
N ARG A 47 -20.21 -1.34 2.75
CA ARG A 47 -19.51 -0.58 3.80
C ARG A 47 -18.05 -0.25 3.46
N ASN A 48 -17.44 -1.06 2.58
CA ASN A 48 -16.02 -0.97 2.22
C ASN A 48 -15.79 -0.87 0.70
N TYR A 49 -16.84 -1.04 -0.10
CA TYR A 49 -16.81 -1.01 -1.56
C TYR A 49 -17.90 -0.09 -2.10
N ILE A 50 -17.62 0.60 -3.20
CA ILE A 50 -18.60 1.47 -3.86
C ILE A 50 -19.51 0.60 -4.75
N ILE A 51 -20.41 -0.14 -4.10
CA ILE A 51 -21.39 -1.03 -4.72
C ILE A 51 -22.76 -0.34 -4.73
N ARG A 52 -23.53 -0.53 -5.80
CA ARG A 52 -24.89 0.02 -5.95
C ARG A 52 -25.88 -1.08 -6.31
N LEU A 53 -27.06 -1.00 -5.71
CA LEU A 53 -28.23 -1.81 -6.06
C LEU A 53 -29.27 -0.89 -6.72
N GLU A 54 -29.50 -1.06 -8.01
CA GLU A 54 -30.46 -0.27 -8.79
C GLU A 54 -31.26 -1.19 -9.71
N GLY A 55 -32.60 -1.10 -9.68
CA GLY A 55 -33.47 -1.92 -10.55
C GLY A 55 -33.26 -3.44 -10.42
N GLY A 56 -32.98 -3.92 -9.21
CA GLY A 56 -32.71 -5.35 -8.95
C GLY A 56 -31.36 -5.86 -9.48
N LYS A 57 -30.45 -4.94 -9.85
CA LYS A 57 -29.10 -5.26 -10.29
C LYS A 57 -28.06 -4.65 -9.37
N VAL A 58 -27.04 -5.43 -9.04
CA VAL A 58 -25.89 -5.01 -8.25
C VAL A 58 -24.75 -4.65 -9.20
N SER A 59 -24.09 -3.53 -8.97
CA SER A 59 -22.92 -3.09 -9.75
C SER A 59 -21.82 -2.60 -8.83
N TRP A 60 -20.57 -2.74 -9.28
CA TRP A 60 -19.40 -2.20 -8.58
C TRP A 60 -18.81 -1.06 -9.39
N PHE A 61 -18.72 0.13 -8.78
CA PHE A 61 -18.23 1.33 -9.47
C PHE A 61 -16.80 1.13 -10.01
N ASN A 62 -16.60 1.40 -11.30
CA ASN A 62 -15.31 1.24 -11.98
C ASN A 62 -14.18 2.08 -11.38
N GLY A 63 -14.48 3.21 -10.72
CA GLY A 63 -13.47 4.00 -10.02
C GLY A 63 -12.95 3.34 -8.73
N ASP A 64 -13.61 2.29 -8.26
CA ASP A 64 -13.24 1.53 -7.07
C ASP A 64 -12.82 0.07 -7.38
N ASN A 65 -13.37 -0.52 -8.44
CA ASN A 65 -13.06 -1.88 -8.91
C ASN A 65 -11.66 -1.94 -9.58
N PRO A 66 -10.63 -2.55 -8.95
CA PRO A 66 -9.28 -2.57 -9.50
C PRO A 66 -9.17 -3.36 -10.81
N ARG A 67 -10.06 -4.33 -11.08
CA ARG A 67 -10.08 -5.06 -12.35
C ARG A 67 -10.39 -4.15 -13.55
N ALA A 68 -11.14 -3.08 -13.32
CA ALA A 68 -11.48 -2.08 -14.33
C ALA A 68 -10.31 -1.12 -14.63
N PHE A 69 -9.26 -1.09 -13.81
CA PHE A 69 -8.09 -0.24 -14.04
C PHE A 69 -7.30 -0.72 -15.27
N LYS A 70 -6.98 0.21 -16.19
CA LYS A 70 -6.23 -0.06 -17.43
C LYS A 70 -5.01 0.86 -17.51
N PRO A 71 -3.93 0.54 -16.77
CA PRO A 71 -2.72 1.34 -16.76
C PRO A 71 -1.94 1.19 -18.07
N TRP A 72 -1.72 2.31 -18.77
CA TRP A 72 -0.93 2.29 -20.00
C TRP A 72 0.51 1.86 -19.71
N GLY A 73 1.03 0.92 -20.52
CA GLY A 73 2.38 0.37 -20.36
C GLY A 73 2.55 -0.66 -19.24
N TRP A 74 1.47 -1.05 -18.53
CA TRP A 74 1.52 -2.05 -17.47
C TRP A 74 0.58 -3.22 -17.71
N MET A 75 1.05 -4.42 -17.39
CA MET A 75 0.22 -5.63 -17.35
C MET A 75 -0.42 -5.78 -15.98
N LEU A 76 -1.71 -5.44 -15.87
CA LEU A 76 -2.46 -5.62 -14.62
C LEU A 76 -2.90 -7.07 -14.44
N GLN A 77 -2.55 -7.65 -13.29
CA GLN A 77 -3.04 -8.92 -12.77
C GLN A 77 -3.90 -8.66 -11.53
N TYR A 78 -5.22 -8.71 -11.72
CA TYR A 78 -6.18 -8.65 -10.62
C TYR A 78 -6.41 -10.03 -10.02
N LYS A 79 -6.45 -10.12 -8.70
CA LYS A 79 -6.74 -11.34 -7.94
C LYS A 79 -7.77 -11.02 -6.86
N VAL A 80 -8.80 -11.83 -6.71
CA VAL A 80 -9.68 -11.69 -5.53
C VAL A 80 -8.93 -12.16 -4.28
N VAL A 81 -8.29 -13.33 -4.35
CA VAL A 81 -7.44 -13.87 -3.28
C VAL A 81 -6.07 -14.23 -3.83
N THR A 82 -5.03 -13.97 -3.03
CA THR A 82 -3.67 -14.46 -3.27
C THR A 82 -2.97 -14.80 -1.95
N GLY A 83 -1.86 -15.54 -1.99
CA GLY A 83 -0.96 -15.66 -0.84
C GLY A 83 -0.41 -14.29 -0.44
N SER A 84 0.37 -13.70 -1.35
CA SER A 84 0.77 -12.28 -1.30
C SER A 84 0.92 -11.73 -2.72
N THR A 85 0.64 -10.45 -2.93
CA THR A 85 0.92 -9.76 -4.19
C THR A 85 2.42 -9.76 -4.52
N MET A 86 3.29 -9.73 -3.51
CA MET A 86 4.76 -9.82 -3.70
C MET A 86 5.16 -11.16 -4.30
N THR A 87 4.63 -12.27 -3.76
CA THR A 87 4.91 -13.62 -4.28
C THR A 87 4.30 -13.80 -5.67
N ALA A 88 3.06 -13.36 -5.88
CA ALA A 88 2.42 -13.43 -7.19
C ALA A 88 3.19 -12.65 -8.26
N ALA A 89 3.76 -11.48 -7.92
CA ALA A 89 4.53 -10.67 -8.85
C ALA A 89 5.83 -11.36 -9.31
N ARG A 90 6.46 -12.22 -8.50
CA ARG A 90 7.69 -12.94 -8.86
C ARG A 90 7.53 -13.76 -10.15
N HIS A 91 6.33 -14.29 -10.40
CA HIS A 91 6.01 -15.11 -11.57
C HIS A 91 5.61 -14.30 -12.81
N LEU A 92 5.67 -12.97 -12.78
CA LEU A 92 5.28 -12.11 -13.89
C LEU A 92 6.49 -11.47 -14.57
N ASN A 93 6.28 -10.92 -15.76
CA ASN A 93 7.29 -10.12 -16.44
C ASN A 93 7.43 -8.73 -15.77
N PRO A 94 8.59 -8.05 -15.89
CA PRO A 94 8.68 -6.64 -15.56
C PRO A 94 7.59 -5.81 -16.27
N TRP A 95 7.26 -4.66 -15.67
CA TRP A 95 6.11 -3.82 -16.04
C TRP A 95 4.77 -4.51 -15.82
N SER A 96 4.67 -5.24 -14.70
CA SER A 96 3.41 -5.85 -14.22
C SER A 96 2.96 -5.24 -12.90
N ILE A 97 1.65 -5.19 -12.70
CA ILE A 97 1.02 -4.78 -11.44
C ILE A 97 0.18 -5.95 -10.96
N VAL A 98 0.37 -6.39 -9.72
CA VAL A 98 -0.55 -7.32 -9.06
C VAL A 98 -1.38 -6.53 -8.06
N VAL A 99 -2.70 -6.59 -8.17
CA VAL A 99 -3.63 -6.06 -7.16
C VAL A 99 -4.46 -7.20 -6.62
N ALA A 100 -4.62 -7.26 -5.29
CA ALA A 100 -5.47 -8.24 -4.65
C ALA A 100 -6.55 -7.58 -3.77
N GLU A 101 -7.72 -8.22 -3.63
CA GLU A 101 -8.72 -7.83 -2.62
C GLU A 101 -8.35 -8.37 -1.23
N TYR A 102 -7.81 -9.59 -1.18
CA TYR A 102 -7.39 -10.25 0.05
C TYR A 102 -6.06 -10.98 -0.11
N GLN A 103 -5.19 -10.90 0.91
CA GLN A 103 -3.94 -11.66 1.01
C GLN A 103 -4.01 -12.63 2.20
N LEU A 104 -3.80 -13.92 1.94
CA LEU A 104 -3.73 -14.96 2.98
C LEU A 104 -2.46 -14.84 3.85
N ALA A 105 -1.37 -14.34 3.26
CA ALA A 105 -0.05 -14.23 3.85
C ALA A 105 0.62 -12.91 3.44
N GLY A 106 -0.07 -11.79 3.64
CA GLY A 106 0.46 -10.46 3.38
C GLY A 106 1.79 -10.23 4.11
N ARG A 107 2.76 -9.62 3.43
CA ARG A 107 4.15 -9.48 3.92
C ARG A 107 4.48 -8.03 4.25
N GLY A 108 5.18 -7.84 5.36
CA GLY A 108 5.86 -6.61 5.76
C GLY A 108 7.36 -6.84 5.93
N ARG A 109 8.07 -5.81 6.41
CA ARG A 109 9.51 -5.89 6.69
C ARG A 109 9.81 -6.88 7.82
N PHE A 110 11.00 -7.48 7.78
CA PHE A 110 11.49 -8.41 8.80
C PHE A 110 10.55 -9.59 9.08
N GLY A 111 9.86 -10.09 8.05
CA GLY A 111 8.94 -11.22 8.18
C GLY A 111 7.64 -10.91 8.93
N LYS A 112 7.39 -9.66 9.33
CA LYS A 112 6.11 -9.26 9.92
C LYS A 112 4.98 -9.46 8.91
N SER A 113 3.82 -9.90 9.37
CA SER A 113 2.63 -10.01 8.52
C SER A 113 1.98 -8.65 8.29
N TRP A 114 1.44 -8.44 7.09
CA TRP A 114 0.54 -7.35 6.77
C TRP A 114 -0.89 -7.88 6.68
N VAL A 115 -1.80 -7.33 7.49
CA VAL A 115 -3.21 -7.72 7.47
C VAL A 115 -3.92 -7.01 6.31
N SER A 116 -4.47 -7.80 5.38
CA SER A 116 -5.08 -7.30 4.14
C SER A 116 -6.61 -7.47 4.13
N SER A 117 -7.31 -6.79 5.04
CA SER A 117 -8.77 -6.80 5.09
C SER A 117 -9.42 -6.31 3.78
N LEU A 118 -10.64 -6.75 3.48
CA LEU A 118 -11.38 -6.29 2.30
C LEU A 118 -11.60 -4.77 2.31
N GLY A 119 -11.49 -4.13 1.15
CA GLY A 119 -11.62 -2.68 0.95
C GLY A 119 -10.31 -1.88 1.02
N GLY A 120 -9.18 -2.52 1.35
CA GLY A 120 -7.88 -1.88 1.22
C GLY A 120 -7.34 -1.92 -0.21
N LEU A 121 -6.16 -1.36 -0.43
CA LEU A 121 -5.44 -1.47 -1.70
C LEU A 121 -4.11 -2.18 -1.46
N TRP A 122 -4.05 -3.45 -1.90
CA TRP A 122 -2.88 -4.31 -1.75
C TRP A 122 -2.27 -4.49 -3.14
N VAL A 123 -1.17 -3.81 -3.41
CA VAL A 123 -0.59 -3.76 -4.75
C VAL A 123 0.91 -4.06 -4.73
N THR A 124 1.39 -4.80 -5.72
CA THR A 124 2.82 -4.92 -6.00
C THR A 124 3.10 -4.55 -7.45
N TYR A 125 4.06 -3.66 -7.66
CA TYR A 125 4.62 -3.36 -8.98
C TYR A 125 5.90 -4.17 -9.16
N LYS A 126 6.06 -4.82 -10.32
CA LYS A 126 7.33 -5.39 -10.76
C LYS A 126 7.82 -4.59 -11.95
N LEU A 127 9.02 -4.02 -11.87
CA LEU A 127 9.61 -3.22 -12.94
C LEU A 127 11.12 -3.43 -13.02
N ARG A 128 11.69 -3.22 -14.20
CA ARG A 128 13.14 -3.25 -14.43
C ARG A 128 13.62 -1.81 -14.47
N VAL A 129 14.61 -1.50 -13.64
CA VAL A 129 15.11 -0.13 -13.41
C VAL A 129 16.64 -0.12 -13.30
N SER A 130 17.23 1.04 -13.51
CA SER A 130 18.65 1.30 -13.29
C SER A 130 19.03 1.15 -11.81
N PRO A 131 20.29 0.83 -11.48
CA PRO A 131 20.77 0.79 -10.10
C PRO A 131 20.52 2.09 -9.33
N ARG A 132 20.59 3.24 -10.03
CA ARG A 132 20.30 4.56 -9.45
C ARG A 132 18.84 4.69 -9.04
N ALA A 133 17.91 4.29 -9.91
CA ALA A 133 16.48 4.31 -9.59
C ALA A 133 16.10 3.29 -8.50
N ALA A 134 16.73 2.12 -8.48
CA ALA A 134 16.57 1.15 -7.40
C ALA A 134 17.05 1.72 -6.05
N SER A 135 18.23 2.34 -6.00
CA SER A 135 18.82 2.90 -4.79
C SER A 135 17.92 3.95 -4.13
N ILE A 136 17.40 4.90 -4.91
CA ILE A 136 16.57 5.99 -4.39
C ILE A 136 15.11 5.58 -4.08
N SER A 137 14.70 4.36 -4.48
CA SER A 137 13.30 3.92 -4.37
C SER A 137 12.78 3.86 -2.93
N SER A 138 13.66 3.62 -1.95
CA SER A 138 13.33 3.62 -0.52
C SER A 138 12.82 4.97 -0.03
N LEU A 139 13.28 6.07 -0.64
CA LEU A 139 12.83 7.43 -0.34
C LEU A 139 11.72 7.88 -1.30
N ALA A 140 11.85 7.54 -2.58
CA ALA A 140 10.93 7.99 -3.62
C ALA A 140 9.53 7.38 -3.47
N VAL A 141 9.42 6.07 -3.22
CA VAL A 141 8.13 5.38 -3.19
C VAL A 141 7.24 5.86 -2.03
N PRO A 142 7.73 6.04 -0.79
CA PRO A 142 6.91 6.65 0.26
C PRO A 142 6.35 8.02 -0.11
N LEU A 143 7.13 8.85 -0.82
CA LEU A 143 6.65 10.13 -1.33
C LEU A 143 5.58 9.97 -2.42
N TYR A 144 5.71 8.98 -3.30
CA TYR A 144 4.69 8.71 -4.31
C TYR A 144 3.37 8.25 -3.68
N VAL A 145 3.45 7.47 -2.60
CA VAL A 145 2.28 7.10 -1.81
C VAL A 145 1.66 8.35 -1.19
N ILE A 146 2.44 9.19 -0.50
CA ILE A 146 1.94 10.47 0.05
C ILE A 146 1.26 11.29 -1.05
N GLU A 147 1.93 11.57 -2.16
CA GLU A 147 1.37 12.38 -3.25
C GLU A 147 0.05 11.78 -3.78
N SER A 148 -0.06 10.45 -3.89
CA SER A 148 -1.31 9.78 -4.29
C SER A 148 -2.44 9.94 -3.27
N LEU A 149 -2.12 9.91 -1.97
CA LEU A 149 -3.10 10.09 -0.90
C LEU A 149 -3.53 11.54 -0.78
N GLU A 150 -2.59 12.50 -0.82
CA GLU A 150 -2.86 13.94 -0.75
C GLU A 150 -3.71 14.37 -1.95
N LYS A 151 -3.41 13.88 -3.15
CA LYS A 151 -4.18 14.21 -4.36
C LYS A 151 -5.64 13.76 -4.31
N VAL A 152 -5.92 12.67 -3.60
CA VAL A 152 -7.26 12.09 -3.52
C VAL A 152 -8.05 12.59 -2.31
N SER A 153 -7.38 12.87 -1.20
CA SER A 153 -8.03 13.21 0.08
C SER A 153 -7.91 14.68 0.48
N ASN A 154 -7.05 15.47 -0.19
CA ASN A 154 -6.70 16.84 0.22
C ASN A 154 -6.23 16.97 1.68
N ASN A 155 -5.68 15.89 2.25
CA ASN A 155 -5.13 15.85 3.60
C ASN A 155 -3.60 15.70 3.55
N THR A 156 -2.91 16.11 4.61
CA THR A 156 -1.44 16.03 4.72
C THR A 156 -1.02 14.72 5.38
N PHE A 157 -0.07 14.01 4.76
CA PHE A 157 0.53 12.79 5.31
C PHE A 157 2.03 12.97 5.52
N ASN A 158 2.56 12.15 6.43
CA ASN A 158 3.98 12.14 6.79
C ASN A 158 4.58 10.75 6.59
N VAL A 159 5.91 10.70 6.61
CA VAL A 159 6.66 9.45 6.66
C VAL A 159 7.14 9.20 8.08
N LYS A 160 6.81 8.02 8.62
CA LYS A 160 7.53 7.42 9.72
C LYS A 160 8.62 6.53 9.13
N TRP A 161 9.87 6.93 9.35
CA TRP A 161 11.02 6.27 8.72
C TRP A 161 11.04 4.76 9.01
N PRO A 162 11.45 3.93 8.04
CA PRO A 162 11.88 4.29 6.68
C PRO A 162 10.77 4.25 5.61
N ASN A 163 9.57 3.76 5.92
CA ASN A 163 8.68 3.26 4.87
C ASN A 163 7.18 3.27 5.22
N ASP A 164 6.82 3.78 6.39
CA ASP A 164 5.44 3.83 6.85
C ASP A 164 4.87 5.23 6.61
N ILE A 165 3.67 5.31 6.04
CA ILE A 165 2.98 6.58 5.78
C ILE A 165 1.93 6.77 6.86
N THR A 166 1.94 7.93 7.51
CA THR A 166 1.10 8.23 8.67
C THR A 166 0.20 9.44 8.42
N PHE A 167 -0.96 9.41 9.05
CA PHE A 167 -1.85 10.56 9.24
C PHE A 167 -2.03 10.79 10.73
N LYS A 168 -1.60 11.96 11.23
CA LYS A 168 -1.63 12.30 12.66
C LYS A 168 -1.03 11.20 13.56
N GLY A 169 0.10 10.63 13.14
CA GLY A 169 0.82 9.56 13.84
C GLY A 169 0.22 8.15 13.71
N ARG A 170 -0.94 7.99 13.06
CA ARG A 170 -1.53 6.67 12.77
C ARG A 170 -1.17 6.19 11.38
N LYS A 171 -0.85 4.90 11.24
CA LYS A 171 -0.37 4.30 9.99
C LYS A 171 -1.48 4.07 8.97
N VAL A 172 -1.35 4.67 7.79
CA VAL A 172 -2.27 4.52 6.66
C VAL A 172 -1.72 3.58 5.60
N SER A 173 -0.40 3.59 5.37
CA SER A 173 0.24 2.74 4.37
C SER A 173 1.60 2.25 4.82
N GLY A 174 2.04 1.13 4.24
CA GLY A 174 3.39 0.61 4.36
C GLY A 174 3.95 0.22 2.99
N VAL A 175 5.23 0.53 2.78
CA VAL A 175 5.96 0.19 1.56
C VAL A 175 6.94 -0.97 1.84
N LEU A 176 6.96 -1.98 1.00
CA LEU A 176 7.94 -3.07 1.03
C LEU A 176 8.66 -3.12 -0.31
N LEU A 177 9.99 -3.00 -0.27
CA LEU A 177 10.84 -3.08 -1.45
C LEU A 177 11.65 -4.37 -1.39
N GLU A 178 11.65 -5.12 -2.49
CA GLU A 178 12.59 -6.21 -2.75
C GLU A 178 13.23 -5.99 -4.12
N ALA A 179 14.46 -6.43 -4.30
CA ALA A 179 15.19 -6.23 -5.55
C ALA A 179 15.99 -7.48 -5.92
N GLU A 180 16.11 -7.75 -7.21
CA GLU A 180 16.91 -8.82 -7.79
C GLU A 180 17.81 -8.23 -8.89
N SER A 181 19.10 -8.49 -8.85
CA SER A 181 20.03 -8.05 -9.88
C SER A 181 19.92 -8.94 -11.12
N ILE A 182 19.77 -8.35 -12.30
CA ILE A 182 19.76 -9.05 -13.59
C ILE A 182 20.70 -8.32 -14.56
N GLY A 183 21.93 -8.82 -14.67
CA GLY A 183 23.00 -8.14 -15.41
C GLY A 183 23.31 -6.78 -14.78
N GLU A 184 23.23 -5.72 -15.57
CA GLU A 184 23.45 -4.34 -15.12
C GLU A 184 22.20 -3.67 -14.53
N ASP A 185 21.02 -4.25 -14.76
CA ASP A 185 19.75 -3.70 -14.29
C ASP A 185 19.26 -4.39 -13.01
N ILE A 186 18.33 -3.72 -12.33
CA ILE A 186 17.66 -4.23 -11.14
C ILE A 186 16.20 -4.49 -11.47
N VAL A 187 15.72 -5.68 -11.17
CA VAL A 187 14.27 -5.94 -11.07
C VAL A 187 13.83 -5.55 -9.68
N LEU A 188 13.02 -4.50 -9.61
CA LEU A 188 12.45 -3.96 -8.39
C LEU A 188 11.01 -4.47 -8.20
N TYR A 189 10.71 -4.92 -6.99
CA TYR A 189 9.37 -5.27 -6.52
C TYR A 189 8.95 -4.22 -5.50
N VAL A 190 7.93 -3.44 -5.85
CA VAL A 190 7.39 -2.36 -5.01
C VAL A 190 6.03 -2.81 -4.47
N GLY A 191 6.02 -3.40 -3.28
CA GLY A 191 4.81 -3.70 -2.54
C GLY A 191 4.31 -2.47 -1.79
N VAL A 192 3.04 -2.12 -1.98
CA VAL A 192 2.39 -1.02 -1.26
C VAL A 192 1.07 -1.55 -0.70
N GLY A 193 0.94 -1.51 0.63
CA GLY A 193 -0.31 -1.79 1.31
C GLY A 193 -0.92 -0.50 1.84
N ILE A 194 -2.11 -0.14 1.37
CA ILE A 194 -2.81 1.08 1.79
C ILE A 194 -4.15 0.70 2.41
N ASN A 195 -4.39 1.19 3.62
CA ASN A 195 -5.71 1.15 4.22
C ASN A 195 -6.58 2.21 3.55
N VAL A 196 -7.48 1.81 2.65
CA VAL A 196 -8.34 2.74 1.91
C VAL A 196 -9.73 2.76 2.53
N ASN A 197 -10.57 1.77 2.20
CA ASN A 197 -11.94 1.68 2.69
C ASN A 197 -12.14 0.57 3.72
N ASN A 198 -11.10 -0.21 4.02
CA ASN A 198 -11.13 -1.23 5.05
C ASN A 198 -11.12 -0.62 6.46
N ASP A 199 -11.51 -1.45 7.42
CA ASP A 199 -11.34 -1.17 8.84
C ASP A 199 -10.04 -1.84 9.32
N PRO A 200 -8.94 -1.08 9.49
CA PRO A 200 -7.67 -1.67 9.86
C PRO A 200 -7.73 -2.20 11.30
N PRO A 201 -7.14 -3.37 11.60
CA PRO A 201 -7.35 -4.06 12.87
C PRO A 201 -6.55 -3.48 14.05
N LEU A 202 -5.62 -2.54 13.79
CA LEU A 202 -4.74 -1.97 14.80
C LEU A 202 -5.23 -0.58 15.21
N PRO A 203 -5.30 -0.26 16.52
CA PRO A 203 -5.66 1.09 16.99
C PRO A 203 -4.70 2.20 16.51
N THR A 204 -3.46 1.82 16.22
CA THR A 204 -2.41 2.71 15.69
C THR A 204 -2.46 2.84 14.17
N ALA A 205 -3.43 2.21 13.50
CA ALA A 205 -3.65 2.32 12.07
C ALA A 205 -4.82 3.26 11.76
N GLU A 206 -4.83 3.77 10.54
CA GLU A 206 -5.87 4.64 10.02
C GLU A 206 -6.21 4.22 8.58
N SER A 207 -7.42 4.52 8.12
CA SER A 207 -7.84 4.31 6.73
C SER A 207 -8.21 5.62 6.04
N LEU A 208 -8.07 5.65 4.72
CA LEU A 208 -8.40 6.85 3.95
C LEU A 208 -9.90 7.20 4.07
N LYS A 209 -10.79 6.20 4.16
CA LYS A 209 -12.23 6.34 4.42
C LYS A 209 -12.50 7.13 5.70
N ASN A 210 -11.76 6.85 6.77
CA ASN A 210 -11.90 7.58 8.03
C ASN A 210 -11.31 9.00 7.94
N VAL A 211 -10.21 9.17 7.19
CA VAL A 211 -9.59 10.48 6.97
C VAL A 211 -10.52 11.42 6.18
N THR A 212 -11.20 10.90 5.14
CA THR A 212 -12.12 11.68 4.29
C THR A 212 -13.55 11.72 4.82
N GLY A 213 -13.95 10.76 5.64
CA GLY A 213 -15.33 10.60 6.11
C GLY A 213 -16.26 9.89 5.11
N GLU A 214 -15.73 9.38 3.99
CA GLU A 214 -16.50 8.73 2.92
C GLU A 214 -15.68 7.68 2.18
N LEU A 215 -16.36 6.79 1.44
CA LEU A 215 -15.68 5.79 0.60
C LEU A 215 -14.86 6.46 -0.51
N VAL A 216 -13.60 6.05 -0.61
CA VAL A 216 -12.67 6.56 -1.60
C VAL A 216 -12.59 5.62 -2.80
N PRO A 217 -12.76 6.12 -4.04
CA PRO A 217 -12.54 5.30 -5.23
C PRO A 217 -11.08 4.85 -5.34
N ARG A 218 -10.79 3.58 -5.06
CA ARG A 218 -9.43 3.03 -4.98
C ARG A 218 -8.62 3.19 -6.27
N ASN A 219 -9.25 3.20 -7.44
CA ASN A 219 -8.55 3.41 -8.71
C ASN A 219 -8.02 4.84 -8.86
N LYS A 220 -8.56 5.83 -8.14
CA LYS A 220 -7.95 7.17 -8.12
C LYS A 220 -6.56 7.11 -7.48
N VAL A 221 -6.43 6.49 -6.31
CA VAL A 221 -5.15 6.29 -5.63
C VAL A 221 -4.21 5.45 -6.50
N LEU A 222 -4.70 4.30 -6.99
CA LEU A 222 -3.92 3.39 -7.83
C LEU A 222 -3.41 4.06 -9.11
N SER A 223 -4.22 4.91 -9.75
CA SER A 223 -3.84 5.62 -10.98
C SER A 223 -2.70 6.62 -10.76
N VAL A 224 -2.79 7.45 -9.72
CA VAL A 224 -1.75 8.44 -9.39
C VAL A 224 -0.46 7.72 -8.98
N LEU A 225 -0.55 6.72 -8.10
CA LEU A 225 0.60 5.93 -7.66
C LEU A 225 1.29 5.24 -8.85
N THR A 226 0.53 4.61 -9.74
CA THR A 226 1.07 3.94 -10.93
C THR A 226 1.77 4.94 -11.85
N SER A 227 1.19 6.13 -12.06
CA SER A 227 1.81 7.18 -12.88
C SER A 227 3.14 7.67 -12.29
N LEU A 228 3.25 7.78 -10.97
CA LEU A 228 4.48 8.21 -10.30
C LEU A 228 5.56 7.13 -10.34
N ILE A 229 5.19 5.87 -10.07
CA ILE A 229 6.10 4.71 -10.16
C ILE A 229 6.64 4.56 -11.59
N SER A 230 5.81 4.75 -12.61
CA SER A 230 6.23 4.71 -14.03
C SER A 230 7.33 5.71 -14.38
N ARG A 231 7.49 6.77 -13.57
CA ARG A 231 8.44 7.86 -13.78
C ARG A 231 9.65 7.78 -12.85
N ILE A 232 9.83 6.68 -12.12
CA ILE A 232 10.91 6.56 -11.13
C ILE A 232 12.30 6.86 -11.72
N GLU A 233 12.58 6.42 -12.95
CA GLU A 233 13.84 6.72 -13.66
C GLU A 233 14.05 8.22 -13.87
N HIS A 234 12.98 8.95 -14.19
CA HIS A 234 13.04 10.39 -14.39
C HIS A 234 13.33 11.12 -13.06
N TYR A 235 12.62 10.74 -12.00
CA TYR A 235 12.82 11.34 -10.67
C TYR A 235 14.18 10.99 -10.06
N ALA A 236 14.70 9.79 -10.34
CA ALA A 236 16.01 9.35 -9.88
C ALA A 236 17.17 10.21 -10.41
N ARG A 237 16.96 11.02 -11.46
CA ARG A 237 17.94 12.00 -11.95
C ARG A 237 18.10 13.22 -11.03
N ARG A 238 17.22 13.41 -10.05
CA ARG A 238 17.22 14.53 -9.08
C ARG A 238 17.09 14.01 -7.64
N PRO A 239 17.99 13.14 -7.16
CA PRO A 239 17.87 12.48 -5.86
C PRO A 239 17.83 13.47 -4.69
N GLU A 240 18.50 14.61 -4.80
CA GLU A 240 18.55 15.70 -3.81
C GLU A 240 17.15 16.30 -3.58
N THR A 241 16.34 16.40 -4.64
CA THR A 241 14.95 16.85 -4.52
C THR A 241 14.09 15.81 -3.80
N ILE A 242 14.34 14.51 -4.04
CA ILE A 242 13.63 13.42 -3.37
C ILE A 242 13.99 13.41 -1.88
N MET A 243 15.28 13.49 -1.55
CA MET A 243 15.78 13.52 -0.18
C MET A 243 15.19 14.69 0.59
N HIS A 244 15.26 15.92 0.05
CA HIS A 244 14.71 17.09 0.72
C HIS A 244 13.19 16.97 0.96
N LYS A 245 12.44 16.46 -0.02
CA LYS A 245 11.01 16.18 0.14
C LYS A 245 10.75 15.09 1.17
N TYR A 246 11.59 14.06 1.24
CA TYR A 246 11.45 12.99 2.21
C TYR A 246 11.71 13.50 3.63
N THR A 247 12.83 14.19 3.85
CA THR A 247 13.20 14.77 5.15
C THR A 247 12.16 15.77 5.63
N SER A 248 11.63 16.64 4.76
CA SER A 248 10.57 17.60 5.15
C SER A 248 9.23 16.96 5.52
N ARG A 249 9.02 15.67 5.18
CA ARG A 249 7.83 14.89 5.56
C ARG A 249 8.10 13.93 6.72
N LEU A 250 9.30 13.94 7.28
CA LEU A 250 9.69 12.98 8.30
C LEU A 250 9.09 13.34 9.65
N GLU A 251 8.18 12.50 10.16
CA GLU A 251 7.49 12.72 11.44
C GLU A 251 8.45 12.66 12.65
N THR A 252 9.61 12.03 12.48
CA THR A 252 10.62 11.85 13.53
C THR A 252 11.68 12.93 13.55
N LEU A 253 11.73 13.83 12.57
CA LEU A 253 12.77 14.87 12.47
C LEU A 253 12.80 15.76 13.72
N GLY A 254 13.99 15.97 14.28
CA GLY A 254 14.21 16.74 15.51
C GLY A 254 13.70 16.07 16.79
N ARG A 255 13.16 14.85 16.71
CA ARG A 255 12.66 14.11 17.88
C ARG A 255 13.65 13.04 18.32
N ARG A 256 13.62 12.74 19.61
CA ARG A 256 14.35 11.62 20.20
C ARG A 256 13.64 10.32 19.85
N VAL A 257 14.40 9.36 19.35
CA VAL A 257 13.91 8.03 18.97
C VAL A 257 14.83 6.96 19.49
N GLU A 258 14.25 5.77 19.65
CA GLU A 258 14.93 4.53 19.94
C GLU A 258 14.65 3.55 18.81
N ALA A 259 15.70 2.87 18.35
CA ALA A 259 15.62 1.85 17.31
C ALA A 259 16.33 0.57 17.76
N GLU A 260 15.70 -0.58 17.51
CA GLU A 260 16.30 -1.88 17.73
C GLU A 260 17.15 -2.27 16.53
N THR A 261 18.41 -2.65 16.76
CA THR A 261 19.33 -3.19 15.74
C THR A 261 19.86 -4.55 16.17
N GLU A 262 20.57 -5.25 15.29
CA GLU A 262 21.22 -6.52 15.63
C GLU A 262 22.32 -6.36 16.68
N GLU A 263 22.92 -5.17 16.77
CA GLU A 263 23.98 -4.84 17.73
C GLU A 263 23.42 -4.27 19.05
N GLY A 264 22.10 -4.25 19.19
CA GLY A 264 21.39 -3.70 20.35
C GLY A 264 20.60 -2.44 20.02
N THR A 265 20.14 -1.76 21.07
CA THR A 265 19.33 -0.56 20.95
C THR A 265 20.18 0.67 20.70
N VAL A 266 19.80 1.49 19.71
CA VAL A 266 20.38 2.80 19.45
C VAL A 266 19.34 3.88 19.75
N GLU A 267 19.74 4.88 20.54
CA GLU A 267 18.90 6.00 20.94
C GLU A 267 19.59 7.33 20.60
N GLY A 268 18.84 8.27 20.03
CA GLY A 268 19.34 9.58 19.66
C GLY A 268 18.29 10.49 19.08
N VAL A 269 18.66 11.74 18.81
CA VAL A 269 17.80 12.72 18.13
C VAL A 269 17.97 12.57 16.63
N VAL A 270 16.87 12.46 15.90
CA VAL A 270 16.90 12.41 14.43
C VAL A 270 17.28 13.78 13.87
N GLU A 271 18.39 13.85 13.16
CA GLU A 271 18.87 15.08 12.52
C GLU A 271 18.59 15.11 11.02
N ASP A 272 18.66 13.97 10.33
CA ASP A 272 18.44 13.90 8.88
C ASP A 272 18.19 12.46 8.39
N VAL A 273 17.98 12.33 7.09
CA VAL A 273 18.08 11.09 6.32
C VAL A 273 19.03 11.32 5.16
N ASP A 274 20.10 10.53 5.09
CA ASP A 274 21.14 10.74 4.10
C ASP A 274 20.79 10.20 2.69
N GLU A 275 21.73 10.34 1.76
CA GLU A 275 21.57 9.94 0.35
C GLU A 275 21.40 8.43 0.14
N GLN A 276 21.76 7.61 1.11
CA GLN A 276 21.48 6.17 1.11
C GLN A 276 20.15 5.83 1.81
N GLY A 277 19.42 6.83 2.31
CA GLY A 277 18.19 6.66 3.06
C GLY A 277 18.39 6.24 4.51
N ARG A 278 19.62 6.34 5.04
CA ARG A 278 19.94 5.98 6.43
C ARG A 278 19.46 7.08 7.36
N LEU A 279 18.90 6.69 8.50
CA LEU A 279 18.48 7.64 9.52
C LEU A 279 19.72 8.16 10.25
N VAL A 280 19.93 9.48 10.23
CA VAL A 280 21.04 10.14 10.92
C VAL A 280 20.59 10.51 12.32
N LEU A 281 21.22 9.90 13.33
CA LEU A 281 20.93 10.12 14.74
C LEU A 281 22.12 10.80 15.44
N LYS A 282 21.84 11.87 16.17
CA LYS A 282 22.75 12.42 17.17
C LYS A 282 22.56 11.71 18.50
N THR A 283 23.55 10.91 18.87
CA THR A 283 23.59 10.17 20.13
C THR A 283 24.56 10.85 21.12
N TYR A 284 24.58 10.40 22.36
CA TYR A 284 25.56 10.86 23.36
C TYR A 284 27.02 10.47 23.00
N ARG A 285 27.22 9.50 22.11
CA ARG A 285 28.54 9.06 21.62
C ARG A 285 28.94 9.70 20.29
N GLY A 286 28.12 10.62 19.77
CA GLY A 286 28.29 11.21 18.44
C GLY A 286 27.23 10.77 17.44
N GLU A 287 27.49 11.04 16.16
CA GLU A 287 26.58 10.71 15.07
C GLU A 287 26.58 9.22 14.75
N VAL A 288 25.39 8.64 14.60
CA VAL A 288 25.17 7.24 14.18
C VAL A 288 24.22 7.23 12.99
N ARG A 289 24.52 6.41 11.98
CA ARG A 289 23.67 6.22 10.80
C ARG A 289 23.01 4.84 10.85
N LEU A 290 21.69 4.80 10.84
CA LEU A 290 20.94 3.54 10.87
C LEU A 290 20.47 3.12 9.48
N GLU A 291 20.86 1.91 9.09
CA GLU A 291 20.43 1.30 7.84
C GLU A 291 18.93 0.92 7.89
N PRO A 292 18.14 1.26 6.86
CA PRO A 292 16.73 0.87 6.79
C PRO A 292 16.53 -0.63 6.95
N TYR A 293 17.39 -1.47 6.39
CA TYR A 293 17.24 -2.93 6.48
C TYR A 293 17.80 -3.53 7.78
N ARG A 294 18.35 -2.74 8.71
CA ARG A 294 18.85 -3.23 10.01
C ARG A 294 18.06 -2.70 11.20
N ALA A 295 17.39 -1.55 11.05
CA ALA A 295 16.64 -0.92 12.14
C ALA A 295 15.18 -1.41 12.20
N ARG A 296 14.78 -1.84 13.40
CA ARG A 296 13.45 -2.33 13.76
C ARG A 296 12.82 -1.42 14.82
N ASN A 297 11.49 -1.46 14.89
CA ASN A 297 10.70 -0.88 15.98
C ASN A 297 11.05 0.57 16.37
N VAL A 298 11.34 1.43 15.38
CA VAL A 298 11.64 2.85 15.65
C VAL A 298 10.46 3.52 16.36
N ARG A 299 10.71 3.98 17.60
CA ARG A 299 9.71 4.58 18.49
C ARG A 299 10.20 5.89 19.06
N TYR A 300 9.27 6.77 19.41
CA TYR A 300 9.57 8.00 20.12
C TYR A 300 10.03 7.68 21.54
N VAL A 301 10.96 8.49 22.05
CA VAL A 301 11.36 8.51 23.46
C VAL A 301 11.01 9.90 23.98
N ASP A 302 10.27 9.94 25.09
CA ASP A 302 9.92 11.18 25.78
C ASP A 302 11.12 11.81 26.49
#